data_AF-A0A813J207-F1
#
_entry.id   AF-A0A813J207-F1
#
_cell.length_a   1.000
_cell.length_b   1.000
_cell.length_c   1.000
_cell.angle_alpha   90.00
_cell.angle_beta   90.00
_cell.angle_gamma   90.00
#
_symmetry.space_group_name_H-M   'P 1'
#
loop_
_entity.id
_entity.type
_entity.pdbx_description
1 polymer ?
#
loop_
_entity_poly.entity_id
_entity_poly.type
_entity_poly.pdbx_seq_one_letter_code
_entity_poly.pdbx_strand_id
1 'polypeptide(L)'
;MSSPSIILKTRVPSTGKEILIDDYREAYWWLRDTTPEDSRVLAWWDYGYQINGVANRTTLADGNTWNHEHIATLGRCLTGSEKKSHNVIRHLADYVLIWAGKGGDDLAKSTHMARIANSVYSDVCPQGPTCEEFRVDASGIPTEMMNQSVIWRLHGHNAKPGVQADPTLWEEAYTSKHGLVRIFKVLDVSQESKTWAQDPANRKCDAPGSWYCTGQYPPVLDRLLEKKKAFKQLEDFNSGLDKDAEAYQRAYMEKLARR
;
A
#
# COMPACT_ATOMS: atom_id res chain seq x y z
N MET A 1 -5.13 16.36 -1.13
CA MET A 1 -5.09 16.65 0.32
C MET A 1 -5.87 15.56 1.03
N SER A 2 -5.18 14.54 1.54
CA SER A 2 -5.75 13.44 2.32
C SER A 2 -5.74 13.82 3.80
N SER A 3 -6.92 14.00 4.41
CA SER A 3 -7.08 14.12 5.86
C SER A 3 -7.97 12.97 6.33
N PRO A 4 -7.40 11.78 6.59
CA PRO A 4 -8.17 10.62 7.02
C PRO A 4 -8.77 10.87 8.41
N SER A 5 -10.09 11.04 8.48
CA SER A 5 -10.81 11.14 9.75
C SER A 5 -11.15 9.75 10.27
N ILE A 6 -10.75 9.46 11.52
CA ILE A 6 -10.91 8.13 12.15
C ILE A 6 -12.36 7.91 12.61
N ILE A 7 -13.07 8.99 12.94
CA ILE A 7 -14.48 8.95 13.37
C ILE A 7 -15.28 9.81 12.41
N LEU A 8 -16.31 9.22 11.79
CA LEU A 8 -17.20 9.91 10.87
C LEU A 8 -18.58 10.05 11.53
N LYS A 9 -19.11 11.26 11.58
CA LYS A 9 -20.51 11.50 11.95
C LYS A 9 -21.33 11.56 10.66
N THR A 10 -22.30 10.66 10.52
CA THR A 10 -23.25 10.71 9.41
C THR A 10 -24.67 10.86 9.94
N ARG A 11 -25.55 11.41 9.10
CA ARG A 11 -26.99 11.48 9.38
C ARG A 11 -27.71 10.53 8.44
N VAL A 12 -28.58 9.70 9.00
CA VAL A 12 -29.45 8.84 8.18
C VAL A 12 -30.44 9.74 7.43
N PRO A 13 -30.46 9.73 6.08
CA PRO A 13 -31.31 10.64 5.32
C PRO A 13 -32.81 10.49 5.61
N SER A 14 -33.25 9.28 5.97
CA SER A 14 -34.66 8.96 6.22
C SER A 14 -35.17 9.31 7.62
N THR A 15 -34.29 9.43 8.63
CA THR A 15 -34.70 9.62 10.04
C THR A 15 -34.05 10.83 10.71
N GLY A 16 -33.04 11.45 10.08
CA GLY A 16 -32.27 12.55 10.68
C GLY A 16 -31.39 12.13 11.86
N LYS A 17 -31.42 10.85 12.26
CA LYS A 17 -30.63 10.32 13.39
C LYS A 17 -29.14 10.36 13.05
N GLU A 18 -28.36 10.90 13.97
CA GLU A 18 -26.90 10.87 13.90
C GLU A 18 -26.39 9.46 14.23
N ILE A 19 -25.57 8.92 13.33
CA ILE A 19 -24.84 7.67 13.53
C ILE A 19 -23.35 8.00 13.56
N LEU A 20 -22.69 7.50 14.59
CA LEU A 20 -21.24 7.50 14.68
C LEU A 20 -20.70 6.27 13.93
N ILE A 21 -19.93 6.52 12.90
CA ILE A 21 -19.15 5.51 12.18
C ILE A 21 -17.75 5.52 12.77
N ASP A 22 -17.38 4.41 13.40
CA ASP A 22 -16.14 4.26 14.17
C ASP A 22 -15.27 3.08 13.69
N ASP A 23 -15.62 2.52 12.54
CA ASP A 23 -14.99 1.35 11.93
C ASP A 23 -13.46 1.44 11.84
N TYR A 24 -12.91 2.62 11.55
CA TYR A 24 -11.47 2.82 11.43
C TYR A 24 -10.78 2.64 12.78
N ARG A 25 -11.33 3.21 13.86
CA ARG A 25 -10.80 3.04 15.22
C ARG A 25 -10.93 1.59 15.67
N GLU A 26 -12.10 0.99 15.48
CA GLU A 26 -12.36 -0.41 15.85
C GLU A 26 -11.39 -1.36 15.15
N ALA A 27 -11.10 -1.14 13.86
CA ALA A 27 -10.13 -1.93 13.11
C ALA A 27 -8.70 -1.80 13.66
N TYR A 28 -8.28 -0.58 14.02
CA TYR A 28 -6.96 -0.37 14.64
C TYR A 28 -6.87 -0.99 16.04
N TRP A 29 -7.93 -0.94 16.84
CA TRP A 29 -7.98 -1.65 18.12
C TRP A 29 -7.99 -3.16 17.95
N TRP A 30 -8.68 -3.69 16.94
CA TRP A 30 -8.62 -5.10 16.63
C TRP A 30 -7.18 -5.54 16.33
N LEU A 31 -6.43 -4.77 15.53
CA LEU A 31 -5.01 -5.04 15.30
C LEU A 31 -4.22 -5.04 16.61
N ARG A 32 -4.44 -4.04 17.47
CA ARG A 32 -3.76 -3.90 18.76
C ARG A 32 -4.02 -5.06 19.72
N ASP A 33 -5.27 -5.53 19.76
CA ASP A 33 -5.73 -6.42 20.82
C ASP A 33 -5.74 -7.90 20.39
N THR A 34 -5.69 -8.18 19.07
CA THR A 34 -5.88 -9.54 18.52
C THR A 34 -4.66 -10.09 17.76
N THR A 35 -3.68 -9.26 17.42
CA THR A 35 -2.48 -9.72 16.68
C THR A 35 -1.25 -9.79 17.61
N PRO A 36 -0.22 -10.59 17.29
CA PRO A 36 1.06 -10.53 18.01
C PRO A 36 1.67 -9.11 17.99
N GLU A 37 2.34 -8.69 19.06
CA GLU A 37 2.95 -7.35 19.16
C GLU A 37 4.00 -7.10 18.06
N ASP A 38 4.69 -8.15 17.62
CA ASP A 38 5.72 -8.11 16.58
C ASP A 38 5.15 -8.16 15.14
N SER A 39 3.83 -8.09 14.99
CA SER A 39 3.17 -8.12 13.68
C SER A 39 3.50 -6.87 12.87
N ARG A 40 3.82 -7.09 11.60
CA ARG A 40 4.09 -6.04 10.62
C ARG A 40 2.89 -5.85 9.70
N VAL A 41 2.41 -4.62 9.58
CA VAL A 41 1.22 -4.28 8.79
C VAL A 41 1.63 -3.55 7.52
N LEU A 42 1.21 -4.07 6.37
CA LEU A 42 1.27 -3.40 5.08
C LEU A 42 -0.03 -2.64 4.84
N ALA A 43 0.08 -1.35 4.54
CA ALA A 43 -1.03 -0.49 4.18
C ALA A 43 -0.52 0.64 3.26
N TRP A 44 -1.44 1.42 2.70
CA TRP A 44 -1.04 2.63 1.98
C TRP A 44 -0.42 3.66 2.94
N TRP A 45 0.49 4.49 2.44
CA TRP A 45 1.34 5.38 3.25
C TRP A 45 0.54 6.39 4.11
N ASP A 46 -0.63 6.82 3.63
CA ASP A 46 -1.55 7.72 4.34
C ASP A 46 -1.87 7.28 5.78
N TYR A 47 -1.81 5.97 6.07
CA TYR A 47 -2.30 5.39 7.33
C TYR A 47 -1.19 5.05 8.33
N GLY A 48 0.09 5.27 7.98
CA GLY A 48 1.24 4.86 8.79
C GLY A 48 1.19 5.35 10.23
N TYR A 49 0.89 6.64 10.42
CA TYR A 49 0.76 7.23 11.75
C TYR A 49 -0.38 6.63 12.59
N GLN A 50 -1.49 6.31 11.95
CA GLN A 50 -2.66 5.76 12.64
C GLN A 50 -2.40 4.32 13.08
N ILE A 51 -1.76 3.52 12.22
CA ILE A 51 -1.37 2.14 12.55
C ILE A 51 -0.34 2.14 13.69
N ASN A 52 0.71 2.97 13.59
CA ASN A 52 1.73 3.01 14.64
C ASN A 52 1.16 3.55 15.96
N GLY A 53 0.45 4.68 15.92
CA GLY A 53 -0.03 5.37 17.14
C GLY A 53 -1.25 4.71 17.80
N VAL A 54 -2.23 4.24 17.02
CA VAL A 54 -3.50 3.70 17.57
C VAL A 54 -3.48 2.19 17.67
N ALA A 55 -3.01 1.51 16.62
CA ALA A 55 -2.92 0.05 16.62
C ALA A 55 -1.68 -0.47 17.37
N ASN A 56 -0.69 0.38 17.66
CA ASN A 56 0.57 0.00 18.32
C ASN A 56 1.21 -1.21 17.63
N ARG A 57 1.35 -1.16 16.30
CA ARG A 57 1.97 -2.20 15.49
C ARG A 57 3.03 -1.64 14.56
N THR A 58 4.01 -2.48 14.24
CA THR A 58 5.02 -2.15 13.23
C THR A 58 4.30 -1.95 11.90
N THR A 59 4.54 -0.82 11.24
CA THR A 59 3.94 -0.49 9.95
C THR A 59 5.01 -0.28 8.91
N LEU A 60 4.73 -0.76 7.69
CA LEU A 60 5.51 -0.40 6.52
C LEU A 60 5.02 0.93 5.91
N ALA A 61 3.82 1.40 6.25
CA ALA A 61 3.32 2.64 5.70
C ALA A 61 4.14 3.85 6.21
N ASP A 62 4.83 4.52 5.29
CA ASP A 62 5.60 5.73 5.58
C ASP A 62 4.73 6.99 5.58
N GLY A 63 4.13 7.30 6.72
CA GLY A 63 3.33 8.52 6.89
C GLY A 63 4.11 9.84 6.77
N ASN A 64 5.45 9.79 6.82
CA ASN A 64 6.32 10.96 6.65
C ASN A 64 6.73 11.23 5.20
N THR A 65 6.55 10.25 4.31
CA THR A 65 6.88 10.38 2.89
C THR A 65 8.32 10.78 2.59
N TRP A 66 9.25 10.37 3.43
CA TRP A 66 10.68 10.71 3.28
C TRP A 66 11.41 9.71 2.37
N ASN A 67 10.88 8.48 2.23
CA ASN A 67 11.43 7.48 1.32
C ASN A 67 10.43 7.10 0.20
N HIS A 68 10.52 7.81 -0.92
CA HIS A 68 9.65 7.61 -2.08
C HIS A 68 9.80 6.22 -2.71
N GLU A 69 11.00 5.64 -2.72
CA GLU A 69 11.22 4.29 -3.25
C GLU A 69 10.55 3.22 -2.39
N HIS A 70 10.52 3.43 -1.07
CA HIS A 70 9.78 2.58 -0.14
C HIS A 70 8.28 2.65 -0.45
N ILE A 71 7.73 3.86 -0.61
CA ILE A 71 6.31 4.05 -0.97
C ILE A 71 6.00 3.40 -2.33
N ALA A 72 6.87 3.54 -3.32
CA ALA A 72 6.71 2.87 -4.62
C ALA A 72 6.73 1.35 -4.51
N THR A 73 7.49 0.81 -3.55
CA THR A 73 7.51 -0.64 -3.26
C THR A 73 6.18 -1.10 -2.64
N LEU A 74 5.59 -0.31 -1.73
CA LEU A 74 4.23 -0.57 -1.22
C LEU A 74 3.19 -0.49 -2.32
N GLY A 75 3.27 0.54 -3.17
CA GLY A 75 2.41 0.71 -4.33
C GLY A 75 2.48 -0.52 -5.25
N ARG A 76 3.70 -0.97 -5.58
CA ARG A 76 3.92 -2.17 -6.39
C ARG A 76 3.30 -3.43 -5.77
N CYS A 77 3.41 -3.58 -4.45
CA CYS A 77 2.79 -4.70 -3.74
C CYS A 77 1.25 -4.64 -3.82
N LEU A 78 0.66 -3.46 -3.65
CA LEU A 78 -0.80 -3.29 -3.69
C LEU A 78 -1.38 -3.38 -5.10
N THR A 79 -0.68 -2.91 -6.12
CA THR A 79 -1.17 -2.85 -7.51
C THR A 79 -0.74 -4.02 -8.39
N GLY A 80 0.26 -4.80 -7.97
CA GLY A 80 0.67 -6.02 -8.64
C GLY A 80 -0.35 -7.15 -8.48
N SER A 81 -0.23 -8.18 -9.32
CA SER A 81 -1.11 -9.36 -9.25
C SER A 81 -0.89 -10.14 -7.96
N GLU A 82 -1.94 -10.77 -7.42
CA GLU A 82 -1.89 -11.45 -6.10
C GLU A 82 -0.65 -12.33 -5.92
N LYS A 83 -0.38 -13.24 -6.86
CA LYS A 83 0.78 -14.15 -6.79
C LYS A 83 2.13 -13.40 -6.81
N LYS A 84 2.28 -12.41 -7.70
CA LYS A 84 3.55 -11.66 -7.83
C LYS A 84 3.79 -10.80 -6.60
N SER A 85 2.74 -10.15 -6.11
CA SER A 85 2.80 -9.30 -4.94
C SER A 85 2.99 -10.10 -3.66
N HIS A 86 2.28 -11.22 -3.50
CA HIS A 86 2.41 -12.10 -2.33
C HIS A 86 3.85 -12.59 -2.15
N ASN A 87 4.53 -12.99 -3.24
CA ASN A 87 5.94 -13.37 -3.23
C ASN A 87 6.89 -12.31 -2.63
N VAL A 88 6.46 -11.06 -2.58
CA VAL A 88 7.20 -9.95 -1.94
C VAL A 88 6.65 -9.70 -0.54
N ILE A 89 5.32 -9.56 -0.43
CA ILE A 89 4.60 -9.21 0.80
C ILE A 89 4.90 -10.22 1.93
N ARG A 90 5.00 -11.51 1.63
CA ARG A 90 5.31 -12.54 2.64
C ARG A 90 6.65 -12.37 3.36
N HIS A 91 7.57 -11.60 2.78
CA HIS A 91 8.86 -11.27 3.42
C HIS A 91 8.77 -9.99 4.26
N LEU A 92 7.76 -9.15 4.01
CA LEU A 92 7.64 -7.80 4.55
C LEU A 92 6.60 -7.67 5.66
N ALA A 93 5.46 -8.35 5.54
CA ALA A 93 4.30 -8.13 6.39
C ALA A 93 3.61 -9.43 6.80
N ASP A 94 2.94 -9.35 7.95
CA ASP A 94 2.08 -10.40 8.52
C ASP A 94 0.60 -10.12 8.20
N TYR A 95 0.23 -8.83 8.05
CA TYR A 95 -1.12 -8.40 7.72
C TYR A 95 -1.13 -7.33 6.62
N VAL A 96 -2.21 -7.32 5.82
CA VAL A 96 -2.54 -6.25 4.87
C VAL A 96 -3.82 -5.56 5.32
N LEU A 97 -3.78 -4.24 5.49
CA LEU A 97 -4.94 -3.42 5.84
C LEU A 97 -5.37 -2.60 4.62
N ILE A 98 -6.66 -2.69 4.27
CA ILE A 98 -7.29 -1.99 3.17
C ILE A 98 -8.44 -1.14 3.71
N TRP A 99 -8.43 0.15 3.36
CA TRP A 99 -9.60 1.01 3.50
C TRP A 99 -10.53 0.78 2.32
N ALA A 100 -11.80 0.47 2.61
CA ALA A 100 -12.84 0.12 1.64
C ALA A 100 -14.10 1.02 1.74
N GLY A 101 -13.98 2.16 2.45
CA GLY A 101 -15.07 3.14 2.60
C GLY A 101 -15.36 4.01 1.37
N LYS A 102 -16.64 4.28 1.09
CA LYS A 102 -17.06 5.04 -0.10
C LYS A 102 -16.49 6.48 -0.11
N GLY A 103 -15.89 6.87 -1.24
CA GLY A 103 -15.52 8.26 -1.57
C GLY A 103 -14.04 8.64 -1.37
N GLY A 104 -13.26 7.82 -0.67
CA GLY A 104 -11.84 8.06 -0.43
C GLY A 104 -11.07 6.81 0.00
N ASP A 105 -11.58 5.63 -0.35
CA ASP A 105 -10.94 4.35 -0.10
C ASP A 105 -9.66 4.16 -0.94
N ASP A 106 -8.96 3.07 -0.64
CA ASP A 106 -7.78 2.68 -1.38
C ASP A 106 -8.09 2.45 -2.86
N LEU A 107 -9.31 2.00 -3.18
CA LEU A 107 -9.75 1.79 -4.56
C LEU A 107 -9.78 3.11 -5.35
N ALA A 108 -10.29 4.20 -4.78
CA ALA A 108 -10.27 5.53 -5.40
C ALA A 108 -8.85 6.08 -5.60
N LYS A 109 -7.89 5.66 -4.79
CA LYS A 109 -6.47 6.07 -4.85
C LYS A 109 -5.61 5.14 -5.72
N SER A 110 -6.14 4.00 -6.15
CA SER A 110 -5.37 2.87 -6.67
C SER A 110 -4.55 3.22 -7.93
N THR A 111 -5.11 4.01 -8.85
CA THR A 111 -4.38 4.51 -10.04
C THR A 111 -3.20 5.40 -9.64
N HIS A 112 -3.33 6.20 -8.57
CA HIS A 112 -2.23 6.99 -8.06
C HIS A 112 -1.14 6.09 -7.44
N MET A 113 -1.52 5.05 -6.70
CA MET A 113 -0.58 4.03 -6.19
C MET A 113 0.21 3.37 -7.33
N ALA A 114 -0.48 3.00 -8.42
CA ALA A 114 0.15 2.39 -9.59
C ALA A 114 1.14 3.35 -10.27
N ARG A 115 0.81 4.64 -10.37
CA ARG A 115 1.72 5.65 -10.95
C ARG A 115 2.99 5.85 -10.13
N ILE A 116 2.88 5.90 -8.80
CA ILE A 116 4.05 5.99 -7.91
C ILE A 116 4.89 4.72 -8.02
N ALA A 117 4.26 3.54 -8.04
CA ALA A 117 4.97 2.30 -8.25
C ALA A 117 5.72 2.30 -9.60
N ASN A 118 5.06 2.77 -10.66
CA ASN A 118 5.62 2.79 -12.01
C ASN A 118 6.75 3.81 -12.23
N SER A 119 6.81 4.88 -11.43
CA SER A 119 7.91 5.85 -11.51
C SER A 119 9.25 5.27 -11.05
N VAL A 120 9.21 4.27 -10.16
CA VAL A 120 10.42 3.56 -9.67
C VAL A 120 10.59 2.21 -10.37
N TYR A 121 9.49 1.54 -10.71
CA TYR A 121 9.47 0.21 -11.30
C TYR A 121 8.74 0.20 -12.64
N SER A 122 9.49 0.32 -13.74
CA SER A 122 8.91 0.45 -15.08
C SER A 122 8.11 -0.77 -15.58
N ASP A 123 8.20 -1.91 -14.88
CA ASP A 123 7.45 -3.13 -15.20
C ASP A 123 6.05 -3.17 -14.57
N VAL A 124 5.66 -2.17 -13.77
CA VAL A 124 4.32 -2.10 -13.17
C VAL A 124 3.27 -1.80 -14.25
N CYS A 125 3.47 -0.76 -15.06
CA CYS A 125 2.55 -0.35 -16.13
C CYS A 125 3.29 -0.30 -17.48
N PRO A 126 3.51 -1.45 -18.14
CA PRO A 126 4.29 -1.52 -19.37
C PRO A 126 3.66 -0.74 -20.55
N GLN A 127 2.36 -0.43 -20.47
CA GLN A 127 1.62 0.31 -21.50
C GLN A 127 1.84 1.82 -21.44
N GLY A 128 2.45 2.33 -20.37
CA GLY A 128 2.89 3.73 -20.30
C GLY A 128 2.81 4.36 -18.90
N PRO A 129 3.33 5.60 -18.79
CA PRO A 129 3.65 6.24 -17.52
C PRO A 129 2.42 6.66 -16.69
N THR A 130 1.26 6.79 -17.33
CA THR A 130 0.01 7.23 -16.68
C THR A 130 -0.79 6.08 -16.07
N CYS A 131 -0.36 4.82 -16.24
CA CYS A 131 -1.03 3.61 -15.74
C CYS A 131 -2.53 3.59 -16.08
N GLU A 132 -2.91 3.95 -17.30
CA GLU A 132 -4.32 4.08 -17.69
C GLU A 132 -5.03 2.73 -17.59
N GLU A 133 -4.34 1.64 -17.91
CA GLU A 133 -4.82 0.26 -17.79
C GLU A 133 -4.97 -0.21 -16.34
N PHE A 134 -4.63 0.61 -15.33
CA PHE A 134 -4.91 0.34 -13.93
C PHE A 134 -6.05 1.22 -13.44
N ARG A 135 -7.28 0.86 -13.84
CA ARG A 135 -8.49 1.61 -13.52
C ARG A 135 -9.72 0.72 -13.37
N VAL A 136 -10.71 1.29 -12.70
CA VAL A 136 -12.11 0.87 -12.76
C VAL A 136 -12.84 1.87 -13.65
N ASP A 137 -13.63 1.40 -14.61
CA ASP A 137 -14.39 2.29 -15.49
C ASP A 137 -15.60 2.93 -14.78
N ALA A 138 -16.31 3.82 -15.49
CA ALA A 138 -17.48 4.51 -14.94
C ALA A 138 -18.65 3.56 -14.62
N SER A 139 -18.68 2.37 -15.23
CA SER A 139 -19.67 1.32 -14.96
C SER A 139 -19.27 0.42 -13.78
N GLY A 140 -18.11 0.65 -13.17
CA GLY A 140 -17.61 -0.13 -12.05
C GLY A 140 -16.88 -1.42 -12.47
N ILE A 141 -16.60 -1.59 -13.76
CA ILE A 141 -15.91 -2.77 -14.30
C ILE A 141 -14.39 -2.52 -14.23
N PRO A 142 -13.62 -3.41 -13.58
CA PRO A 142 -12.18 -3.31 -13.55
C PRO A 142 -11.58 -3.69 -14.92
N THR A 143 -10.53 -3.00 -15.31
CA THR A 143 -9.57 -3.50 -16.32
C THR A 143 -8.93 -4.82 -15.86
N GLU A 144 -8.36 -5.61 -16.78
CA GLU A 144 -7.74 -6.89 -16.41
C GLU A 144 -6.59 -6.71 -15.41
N MET A 145 -5.75 -5.70 -15.61
CA MET A 145 -4.66 -5.37 -14.69
C MET A 145 -5.19 -5.03 -13.29
N MET A 146 -6.27 -4.24 -13.21
CA MET A 146 -6.92 -3.94 -11.94
C MET A 146 -7.54 -5.19 -11.31
N ASN A 147 -8.22 -6.01 -12.10
CA ASN A 147 -8.91 -7.22 -11.64
C ASN A 147 -7.95 -8.26 -11.04
N GLN A 148 -6.70 -8.31 -11.50
CA GLN A 148 -5.69 -9.22 -10.95
C GLN A 148 -5.01 -8.69 -9.67
N SER A 149 -5.17 -7.39 -9.37
CA SER A 149 -4.39 -6.72 -8.33
C SER A 149 -4.78 -7.10 -6.91
N VAL A 150 -3.81 -7.07 -5.99
CA VAL A 150 -4.05 -7.27 -4.55
C VAL A 150 -5.11 -6.30 -4.03
N ILE A 151 -4.99 -5.02 -4.37
CA ILE A 151 -5.93 -4.00 -3.91
C ILE A 151 -7.36 -4.29 -4.35
N TRP A 152 -7.60 -4.74 -5.59
CA TRP A 152 -8.95 -5.10 -6.04
C TRP A 152 -9.48 -6.35 -5.35
N ARG A 153 -8.62 -7.39 -5.27
CA ARG A 153 -8.99 -8.71 -4.72
C ARG A 153 -9.33 -8.61 -3.24
N LEU A 154 -8.49 -7.93 -2.45
CA LEU A 154 -8.73 -7.74 -1.02
C LEU A 154 -9.84 -6.72 -0.73
N HIS A 155 -9.94 -5.63 -1.50
CA HIS A 155 -11.05 -4.67 -1.35
C HIS A 155 -12.40 -5.30 -1.65
N GLY A 156 -12.47 -6.13 -2.70
CA GLY A 156 -13.71 -6.71 -3.21
C GLY A 156 -14.10 -8.09 -2.67
N HIS A 157 -13.19 -8.82 -2.01
CA HIS A 157 -13.43 -10.18 -1.49
C HIS A 157 -14.78 -10.28 -0.76
N ASN A 158 -15.70 -11.17 -1.12
CA ASN A 158 -17.03 -11.30 -0.49
C ASN A 158 -17.94 -10.03 -0.50
N ALA A 159 -17.46 -8.88 -0.98
CA ALA A 159 -18.20 -7.62 -1.00
C ALA A 159 -18.66 -7.24 -2.43
N LYS A 160 -17.92 -7.71 -3.45
CA LYS A 160 -18.24 -7.55 -4.87
C LYS A 160 -18.56 -8.92 -5.49
N PRO A 161 -19.62 -9.05 -6.29
CA PRO A 161 -19.94 -10.32 -6.96
C PRO A 161 -18.76 -10.86 -7.77
N GLY A 162 -18.39 -12.12 -7.54
CA GLY A 162 -17.31 -12.79 -8.27
C GLY A 162 -15.89 -12.36 -7.88
N VAL A 163 -15.71 -11.47 -6.90
CA VAL A 163 -14.38 -11.08 -6.43
C VAL A 163 -14.05 -11.86 -5.16
N GLN A 164 -12.98 -12.66 -5.25
CA GLN A 164 -12.44 -13.47 -4.17
C GLN A 164 -10.92 -13.29 -4.14
N ALA A 165 -10.37 -13.09 -2.95
CA ALA A 165 -8.94 -13.18 -2.70
C ALA A 165 -8.50 -14.64 -2.81
N ASP A 166 -7.29 -14.88 -3.31
CA ASP A 166 -6.74 -16.24 -3.39
C ASP A 166 -6.57 -16.83 -1.98
N PRO A 167 -7.32 -17.88 -1.61
CA PRO A 167 -7.31 -18.43 -0.25
C PRO A 167 -6.01 -19.15 0.09
N THR A 168 -5.13 -19.38 -0.90
CA THR A 168 -3.78 -19.92 -0.66
C THR A 168 -2.79 -18.83 -0.27
N LEU A 169 -3.13 -17.56 -0.49
CA LEU A 169 -2.25 -16.41 -0.26
C LEU A 169 -2.75 -15.51 0.89
N TRP A 170 -4.07 -15.47 1.10
CA TRP A 170 -4.72 -14.55 2.02
C TRP A 170 -5.79 -15.23 2.86
N GLU A 171 -5.90 -14.84 4.13
CA GLU A 171 -7.02 -15.18 5.01
C GLU A 171 -7.66 -13.88 5.51
N GLU A 172 -8.97 -13.70 5.27
CA GLU A 172 -9.72 -12.56 5.84
C GLU A 172 -9.77 -12.70 7.36
N ALA A 173 -9.10 -11.79 8.07
CA ALA A 173 -8.96 -11.85 9.52
C ALA A 173 -9.98 -10.95 10.23
N TYR A 174 -10.30 -9.81 9.62
CA TYR A 174 -11.27 -8.87 10.16
C TYR A 174 -11.89 -8.01 9.04
N THR A 175 -13.20 -7.81 9.12
CA THR A 175 -13.90 -6.79 8.35
C THR A 175 -14.76 -5.99 9.31
N SER A 176 -14.66 -4.66 9.22
CA SER A 176 -15.38 -3.75 10.11
C SER A 176 -16.89 -3.84 9.92
N LYS A 177 -17.66 -3.37 10.90
CA LYS A 177 -19.13 -3.49 10.93
C LYS A 177 -19.82 -3.00 9.65
N HIS A 178 -19.34 -1.93 9.04
CA HIS A 178 -19.88 -1.35 7.81
C HIS A 178 -18.99 -1.63 6.58
N GLY A 179 -18.01 -2.52 6.70
CA GLY A 179 -17.10 -2.91 5.61
C GLY A 179 -16.14 -1.81 5.16
N LEU A 180 -15.85 -0.83 6.01
CA LEU A 180 -15.00 0.33 5.68
C LEU A 180 -13.51 0.03 5.86
N VAL A 181 -13.16 -0.94 6.70
CA VAL A 181 -11.79 -1.44 6.85
C VAL A 181 -11.79 -2.95 6.79
N ARG A 182 -10.80 -3.49 6.08
CA ARG A 182 -10.61 -4.92 5.87
C ARG A 182 -9.17 -5.28 6.16
N ILE A 183 -8.96 -6.39 6.86
CA ILE A 183 -7.65 -6.83 7.30
C ILE A 183 -7.50 -8.30 6.92
N PHE A 184 -6.43 -8.58 6.19
CA PHE A 184 -6.09 -9.92 5.73
C PHE A 184 -4.77 -10.35 6.35
N LYS A 185 -4.72 -11.59 6.83
CA LYS A 185 -3.44 -12.26 7.12
C LYS A 185 -2.75 -12.62 5.81
N VAL A 186 -1.45 -12.40 5.78
CA VAL A 186 -0.58 -12.92 4.74
C VAL A 186 -0.31 -14.39 5.07
N LEU A 187 -0.67 -15.32 4.18
CA LEU A 187 -0.34 -16.72 4.37
C LEU A 187 1.11 -16.98 3.99
N ASP A 188 1.69 -18.03 4.58
CA ASP A 188 3.10 -18.39 4.39
C ASP A 188 4.02 -17.17 4.59
N VAL A 189 4.06 -16.56 5.77
CA VAL A 189 5.05 -15.51 6.06
C VAL A 189 6.44 -16.13 6.19
N SER A 190 7.46 -15.50 5.61
CA SER A 190 8.85 -15.95 5.77
C SER A 190 9.36 -15.60 7.16
N GLN A 191 9.46 -16.62 8.03
CA GLN A 191 10.00 -16.44 9.37
C GLN A 191 11.48 -16.03 9.37
N GLU A 192 12.25 -16.47 8.36
CA GLU A 192 13.63 -16.05 8.13
C GLU A 192 13.70 -14.54 7.90
N SER A 193 12.90 -14.01 6.97
CA SER A 193 12.86 -12.56 6.70
C SER A 193 12.33 -11.75 7.88
N LYS A 194 11.36 -12.30 8.64
CA LYS A 194 10.86 -11.66 9.86
C LYS A 194 11.95 -11.56 10.93
N THR A 195 12.66 -12.65 11.19
CA THR A 195 13.77 -12.70 12.16
C THR A 195 14.91 -11.78 11.73
N TRP A 196 15.26 -11.79 10.45
CA TRP A 196 16.29 -10.91 9.89
C TRP A 196 15.97 -9.43 10.09
N ALA A 197 14.71 -9.02 9.86
CA ALA A 197 14.28 -7.63 10.03
C ALA A 197 14.22 -7.19 11.50
N GLN A 198 14.05 -8.13 12.43
CA GLN A 198 14.02 -7.85 13.87
C GLN A 198 15.44 -7.66 14.45
N ASP A 199 16.45 -8.31 13.87
CA ASP A 199 17.83 -8.24 14.32
C ASP A 199 18.39 -6.80 14.20
N PRO A 200 18.74 -6.14 15.32
CA PRO A 200 19.32 -4.81 15.31
C PRO A 200 20.64 -4.71 14.53
N ALA A 201 21.38 -5.81 14.36
CA ALA A 201 22.63 -5.83 13.60
C ALA A 201 22.42 -5.55 12.09
N ASN A 202 21.21 -5.81 11.59
CA ASN A 202 20.84 -5.55 10.19
C ASN A 202 20.34 -4.10 9.96
N ARG A 203 20.30 -3.27 11.00
CA ARG A 203 19.91 -1.86 10.87
C ARG A 203 21.09 -1.03 10.41
N LYS A 204 20.81 -0.04 9.55
CA LYS A 204 21.80 0.93 9.11
C LYS A 204 21.63 2.22 9.89
N CYS A 205 22.59 2.49 10.78
CA CYS A 205 22.69 3.75 11.49
C CYS A 205 23.42 4.78 10.63
N ASP A 206 23.05 6.05 10.78
CA ASP A 206 23.69 7.18 10.11
C ASP A 206 25.14 7.41 10.59
N ALA A 207 25.44 7.12 11.86
CA ALA A 207 26.77 7.16 12.45
C ALA A 207 26.96 6.10 13.55
N PRO A 208 28.21 5.70 13.88
CA PRO A 208 28.48 4.82 15.01
C PRO A 208 27.94 5.39 16.33
N GLY A 209 27.11 4.61 17.03
CA GLY A 209 26.49 5.04 18.29
C GLY A 209 25.28 5.97 18.17
N SER A 210 24.80 6.21 16.94
CA SER A 210 23.59 7.00 16.74
C SER A 210 22.34 6.28 17.22
N TRP A 211 21.36 7.06 17.69
CA TRP A 211 20.03 6.57 18.05
C TRP A 211 19.15 6.34 16.81
N TYR A 212 19.56 6.87 15.65
CA TYR A 212 18.81 6.76 14.40
C TYR A 212 19.35 5.62 13.53
N CYS A 213 18.70 4.46 13.62
CA CYS A 213 19.06 3.27 12.84
C CYS A 213 17.87 2.77 12.02
N THR A 214 18.01 2.86 10.71
CA THR A 214 16.97 2.50 9.75
C THR A 214 16.94 1.00 9.49
N GLY A 215 15.74 0.42 9.47
CA GLY A 215 15.55 -0.95 9.01
C GLY A 215 15.95 -1.10 7.55
N GLN A 216 16.43 -2.29 7.18
CA GLN A 216 16.75 -2.65 5.81
C GLN A 216 15.76 -3.67 5.28
N TYR A 217 15.76 -3.88 3.97
CA TYR A 217 14.99 -4.97 3.36
C TYR A 217 15.77 -6.29 3.47
N PRO A 218 15.10 -7.43 3.70
CA PRO A 218 15.75 -8.74 3.68
C PRO A 218 16.43 -9.01 2.32
N PRO A 219 17.64 -9.62 2.28
CA PRO A 219 18.42 -9.80 1.05
C PRO A 219 17.71 -10.58 -0.06
N VAL A 220 16.73 -11.43 0.31
CA VAL A 220 15.88 -12.14 -0.66
C VAL A 220 15.14 -11.20 -1.64
N LEU A 221 14.97 -9.92 -1.25
CA LEU A 221 14.33 -8.91 -2.06
C LEU A 221 15.32 -8.12 -2.93
N ASP A 222 16.63 -8.32 -2.82
CA ASP A 222 17.64 -7.54 -3.56
C ASP A 222 17.38 -7.55 -5.07
N ARG A 223 17.04 -8.71 -5.64
CA ARG A 223 16.67 -8.83 -7.07
C ARG A 223 15.48 -7.95 -7.47
N LEU A 224 14.54 -7.70 -6.55
CA LEU A 224 13.45 -6.76 -6.80
C LEU A 224 13.93 -5.32 -6.64
N LEU A 225 14.72 -5.03 -5.62
CA LEU A 225 15.22 -3.68 -5.32
C LEU A 225 16.23 -3.19 -6.37
N GLU A 226 16.99 -4.08 -7.01
CA GLU A 226 17.88 -3.78 -8.15
C GLU A 226 17.13 -3.24 -9.36
N LYS A 227 15.82 -3.51 -9.47
CA LYS A 227 14.99 -2.96 -10.56
C LYS A 227 14.56 -1.52 -10.32
N LYS A 228 14.83 -0.96 -9.14
CA LYS A 228 14.45 0.41 -8.81
C LYS A 228 15.23 1.37 -9.68
N LYS A 229 14.51 2.35 -10.22
CA LYS A 229 15.10 3.59 -10.71
C LYS A 229 15.13 4.58 -9.56
N ALA A 230 16.27 5.25 -9.38
CA ALA A 230 16.44 6.24 -8.33
C ALA A 230 15.35 7.32 -8.44
N PHE A 231 14.62 7.53 -7.36
CA PHE A 231 13.64 8.61 -7.32
C PHE A 231 14.37 9.93 -7.13
N LYS A 232 14.28 10.83 -8.11
CA LYS A 232 14.85 12.18 -8.00
C LYS A 232 13.80 13.14 -7.44
N GLN A 233 14.08 13.68 -6.26
CA GLN A 233 13.27 14.73 -5.66
C GLN A 233 13.53 16.05 -6.39
N LEU A 234 12.52 16.93 -6.52
CA LEU A 234 12.63 18.22 -7.22
C LEU A 234 13.74 19.15 -6.65
N GLU A 235 14.25 18.87 -5.46
CA GLU A 235 15.29 19.62 -4.76
C GLU A 235 16.72 19.14 -5.09
N ASP A 236 16.89 18.09 -5.89
CA ASP A 236 18.18 17.66 -6.43
C ASP A 236 18.62 18.57 -7.60
N PHE A 237 18.90 19.84 -7.30
CA PHE A 237 19.24 20.88 -8.29
C PHE A 237 20.51 20.60 -9.13
N ASN A 238 21.33 19.62 -8.75
CA ASN A 238 22.65 19.37 -9.33
C ASN A 238 22.76 18.13 -10.22
N SER A 239 21.68 17.38 -10.48
CA SER A 239 21.77 16.17 -11.32
C SER A 239 20.74 16.17 -12.45
N GLY A 240 21.20 16.33 -13.69
CA GLY A 240 20.34 16.18 -14.88
C GLY A 240 19.60 14.84 -14.89
N LEU A 241 18.37 14.82 -15.39
CA LEU A 241 17.62 13.58 -15.61
C LEU A 241 18.39 12.70 -16.60
N ASP A 242 18.39 11.39 -16.39
CA ASP A 242 18.91 10.49 -17.44
C ASP A 242 17.93 10.50 -18.63
N LYS A 243 18.41 10.04 -19.79
CA LYS A 243 17.63 10.06 -21.05
C LYS A 243 16.31 9.28 -20.94
N ASP A 244 16.27 8.23 -20.14
CA ASP A 244 15.08 7.40 -19.96
C ASP A 244 14.05 8.10 -19.06
N ALA A 245 14.50 8.78 -18.02
CA ALA A 245 13.67 9.60 -17.14
C ALA A 245 13.10 10.82 -17.88
N GLU A 246 13.90 11.48 -18.72
CA GLU A 246 13.42 12.57 -19.59
C GLU A 246 12.35 12.08 -20.58
N ALA A 247 12.57 10.92 -21.21
CA ALA A 247 11.61 10.31 -22.13
C ALA A 247 10.31 9.93 -21.39
N TYR A 248 10.42 9.36 -20.19
CA TYR A 248 9.27 9.01 -19.35
C TYR A 248 8.46 10.25 -18.96
N GLN A 249 9.13 11.31 -18.50
CA GLN A 249 8.47 12.56 -18.11
C GLN A 249 7.81 13.24 -19.31
N ARG A 250 8.47 13.27 -20.48
CA ARG A 250 7.89 13.80 -21.71
C ARG A 250 6.63 13.04 -22.11
N ALA A 251 6.70 11.71 -22.15
CA ALA A 251 5.54 10.87 -22.47
C ALA A 251 4.40 11.05 -21.48
N TYR A 252 4.71 11.24 -20.18
CA TYR A 252 3.71 11.52 -19.15
C TYR A 252 3.01 12.87 -19.38
N MET A 253 3.77 13.93 -19.63
CA MET A 253 3.22 15.27 -19.88
C MET A 253 2.41 15.33 -21.18
N GLU A 254 2.88 14.68 -22.25
CA GLU A 254 2.15 14.58 -23.51
C GLU A 254 0.79 13.89 -23.33
N LYS A 255 0.73 12.82 -22.53
CA LYS A 255 -0.53 12.14 -22.23
C LYS A 255 -1.46 12.98 -21.36
N LEU A 256 -0.93 13.73 -20.39
CA LEU A 256 -1.73 14.64 -19.57
C LEU A 256 -2.34 15.78 -20.38
N ALA A 257 -1.57 16.35 -21.31
CA ALA A 257 -2.04 17.45 -22.17
C ALA A 257 -3.15 17.04 -23.16
N ARG A 258 -3.34 15.74 -23.39
CA ARG A 258 -4.38 15.19 -24.28
C ARG A 258 -5.70 14.85 -23.56
N ARG A 259 -5.76 14.99 -22.23
CA ARG A 259 -6.95 14.75 -21.41
C ARG A 259 -7.66 16.06 -21.08
#